data_AF-A0A379DXE9-F1
#
_entry.id   AF-A0A379DXE9-F1
#
_cell.length_a   1.000
_cell.length_b   1.000
_cell.length_c   1.000
_cell.angle_alpha   90.00
_cell.angle_beta   90.00
_cell.angle_gamma   90.00
#
_symmetry.space_group_name_H-M   'P 1'
#
loop_
_entity.id
_entity.type
_entity.pdbx_description
1 polymer ?
#
loop_
_entity_poly.entity_id
_entity_poly.type
_entity_poly.pdbx_seq_one_letter_code
_entity_poly.pdbx_strand_id
1 'polypeptide(L)'
;MHANVQTRFNPATGEKTLYYRLKESYRDVAGHVHSLILLNIGFDPSLTALQVRRIAFALTERFKNRGTNSLFGKHLEGLTELEQAKADEWWQRMKEEGGIDRFDKKEQKARKESERYIDLATAEHTDARNVGAEWLCKQTIDKLGLEEFLRDQGWSNHSIHTALSALIIRTVYAVSERSSYYYLRDNSAAAELYTGSQDWTPGINALYKVTDKLYELKEKIECHLCNVTDNLFNIALIPQHYYNLNFLST
;
A
#
# COMPACT_ATOMS: atom_id res chain seq x y z
N MET A 1 21.04 26.90 7.30
CA MET A 1 22.42 26.79 7.79
C MET A 1 22.50 27.28 9.22
N HIS A 2 23.37 26.69 10.03
CA HIS A 2 23.59 27.07 11.42
C HIS A 2 25.07 27.26 11.72
N ALA A 3 25.39 28.32 12.46
CA ALA A 3 26.71 28.53 13.03
C ALA A 3 26.84 27.73 14.32
N ASN A 4 27.80 26.82 14.37
CA ASN A 4 28.19 26.10 15.57
C ASN A 4 29.42 26.78 16.17
N VAL A 5 29.37 27.11 17.45
CA VAL A 5 30.45 27.77 18.19
C VAL A 5 31.01 26.78 19.21
N GLN A 6 32.33 26.61 19.23
CA GLN A 6 33.03 25.78 20.22
C GLN A 6 34.23 26.54 20.78
N THR A 7 34.46 26.48 22.08
CA THR A 7 35.71 26.99 22.66
C THR A 7 36.83 25.99 22.40
N ARG A 8 37.89 26.43 21.71
CA ARG A 8 39.08 25.61 21.40
C ARG A 8 40.36 26.36 21.74
N PHE A 9 41.43 25.61 22.00
CA PHE A 9 42.76 26.20 22.20
C PHE A 9 43.28 26.74 20.86
N ASN A 10 43.64 28.03 20.82
CA ASN A 10 44.21 28.66 19.64
C ASN A 10 45.74 28.63 19.75
N PRO A 11 46.42 27.88 18.86
CA PRO A 11 47.88 27.78 18.91
C PRO A 11 48.60 29.09 18.61
N ALA A 12 47.93 30.06 17.94
CA ALA A 12 48.52 31.35 17.60
C ALA A 12 48.53 32.34 18.78
N THR A 13 47.53 32.27 19.67
CA THR A 13 47.43 33.17 20.84
C THR A 13 47.76 32.49 22.16
N GLY A 14 47.85 31.15 22.19
CA GLY A 14 48.10 30.38 23.41
C GLY A 14 46.90 30.31 24.37
N GLU A 15 45.73 30.78 23.96
CA GLU A 15 44.54 30.90 24.80
C GLU A 15 43.32 30.18 24.21
N LYS A 16 42.33 29.90 25.07
CA LYS A 16 41.05 29.34 24.65
C LYS A 16 40.20 30.43 23.99
N THR A 17 39.90 30.26 22.70
CA THR A 17 39.11 31.21 21.91
C THR A 17 37.97 30.51 21.17
N LEU A 18 37.01 31.29 20.66
CA LEU A 18 35.84 30.78 19.97
C LEU A 18 36.22 30.29 18.56
N TYR A 19 35.84 29.05 18.26
CA TYR A 19 36.01 28.39 16.97
C TYR A 19 34.66 28.24 16.29
N TYR A 20 34.53 28.79 15.08
CA TYR A 20 33.28 28.84 14.34
C TYR A 20 33.24 27.81 13.21
N ARG A 21 32.08 27.15 13.06
CA ARG A 21 31.78 26.24 11.94
C ARG A 21 30.40 26.54 11.36
N LEU A 22 30.29 26.49 10.05
CA LEU A 22 28.99 26.50 9.37
C LEU A 22 28.57 25.08 9.05
N LYS A 23 27.34 24.75 9.43
CA LYS A 23 26.74 23.44 9.21
C LYS A 23 25.36 23.56 8.58
N GLU A 24 24.98 22.59 7.77
CA GLU A 24 23.63 22.46 7.22
C GLU A 24 23.07 21.07 7.52
N SER A 25 21.76 20.99 7.71
CA SER A 25 21.07 19.74 8.00
C SER A 25 20.30 19.21 6.78
N TYR A 26 20.28 17.89 6.63
CA TYR A 26 19.41 17.17 5.70
C TYR A 26 18.75 16.00 6.44
N ARG A 27 17.66 15.45 5.88
CA ARG A 27 16.97 14.28 6.44
C ARG A 27 17.28 13.03 5.63
N ASP A 28 17.40 11.89 6.32
CA ASP A 28 17.42 10.60 5.65
C ASP A 28 16.01 10.07 5.38
N VAL A 29 15.95 8.88 4.79
CA VAL A 29 14.71 8.19 4.42
C VAL A 29 13.82 7.86 5.62
N ALA A 30 14.43 7.59 6.77
CA ALA A 30 13.72 7.33 8.02
C ALA A 30 13.31 8.63 8.76
N GLY A 31 13.58 9.80 8.18
CA GLY A 31 13.27 11.10 8.76
C GLY A 31 14.28 11.60 9.79
N HIS A 32 15.38 10.88 10.05
CA HIS A 32 16.42 11.33 10.98
C HIS A 32 17.18 12.52 10.42
N VAL A 33 17.50 13.46 11.30
CA VAL A 33 18.22 14.69 10.94
C VAL A 33 19.72 14.45 11.01
N HIS A 34 20.40 14.58 9.87
CA HIS A 34 21.85 14.57 9.75
C HIS A 34 22.37 15.99 9.56
N SER A 35 23.58 16.28 10.03
CA SER A 35 24.23 17.58 9.83
C SER A 35 25.62 17.42 9.21
N LEU A 36 25.94 18.30 8.26
CA LEU A 36 27.24 18.37 7.58
C LEU A 36 27.88 19.72 7.82
N ILE A 37 29.20 19.73 7.98
CA ILE A 37 30.00 20.96 8.05
C ILE A 37 30.26 21.42 6.62
N LEU A 38 29.77 22.60 6.27
CA LEU A 38 30.00 23.26 4.98
C LEU A 38 31.31 24.05 4.98
N LEU A 39 31.64 24.70 6.10
CA LEU A 39 32.87 25.49 6.26
C LEU A 39 33.40 25.42 7.69
N ASN A 40 34.71 25.25 7.81
CA ASN A 40 35.43 25.53 9.06
C ASN A 40 35.96 26.97 8.99
N ILE A 41 35.24 27.92 9.59
CA ILE A 41 35.63 29.33 9.60
C ILE A 41 36.94 29.50 10.39
N GLY A 42 37.04 28.83 11.55
CA GLY A 42 38.22 28.88 12.41
C GLY A 42 38.07 29.86 13.57
N PHE A 43 39.20 30.43 13.99
CA PHE A 43 39.26 31.48 15.01
C PHE A 43 39.21 32.84 14.32
N ASP A 44 38.16 33.62 14.58
CA ASP A 44 38.05 34.98 14.05
C ASP A 44 37.75 35.95 15.20
N PRO A 45 38.76 36.66 15.73
CA PRO A 45 38.58 37.62 16.82
C PRO A 45 37.90 38.91 16.36
N SER A 46 37.79 39.15 15.05
CA SER A 46 37.15 40.36 14.50
C SER A 46 35.62 40.29 14.49
N LEU A 47 35.05 39.10 14.71
CA LEU A 47 33.61 38.86 14.67
C LEU A 47 33.07 38.35 16.00
N THR A 48 32.00 38.98 16.46
CA THR A 48 31.21 38.51 17.59
C THR A 48 30.32 37.32 17.18
N ALA A 49 29.97 36.46 18.14
CA ALA A 49 29.08 35.32 17.88
C ALA A 49 27.72 35.73 17.29
N LEU A 50 27.23 36.94 17.62
CA LEU A 50 25.99 37.49 17.06
C LEU A 50 26.14 37.79 15.57
N GLN A 51 27.25 38.41 15.16
CA GLN A 51 27.55 38.71 13.76
C GLN A 51 27.70 37.41 12.95
N VAL A 52 28.41 36.41 13.49
CA VAL A 52 28.53 35.09 12.85
C VAL A 52 27.16 34.44 12.64
N ARG A 53 26.24 34.55 13.62
CA ARG A 53 24.88 34.03 13.49
C ARG A 53 24.07 34.76 12.42
N ARG A 54 24.19 36.09 12.33
CA ARG A 54 23.54 36.91 11.28
C ARG A 54 24.04 36.53 9.89
N ILE A 55 25.35 36.39 9.72
CA ILE A 55 25.96 35.94 8.47
C ILE A 55 25.48 34.53 8.10
N ALA A 56 25.46 33.59 9.04
CA ALA A 56 24.97 32.23 8.80
C ALA A 56 23.50 32.19 8.39
N PHE A 57 22.66 33.03 9.00
CA PHE A 57 21.26 33.16 8.62
C PHE A 57 21.12 33.68 7.19
N ALA A 58 21.80 34.76 6.85
CA ALA A 58 21.75 35.33 5.52
C ALA A 58 22.27 34.37 4.43
N LEU A 59 23.36 33.67 4.72
CA LEU A 59 23.88 32.64 3.83
C LEU A 59 22.93 31.44 3.67
N THR A 60 21.99 31.22 4.59
CA THR A 60 20.98 30.15 4.45
C THR A 60 20.07 30.40 3.25
N GLU A 61 19.65 31.65 3.03
CA GLU A 61 18.81 32.02 1.88
C GLU A 61 19.58 31.87 0.56
N ARG A 62 20.88 32.22 0.57
CA ARG A 62 21.77 31.97 -0.56
C ARG A 62 21.97 30.47 -0.82
N PHE A 63 22.10 29.68 0.24
CA PHE A 63 22.28 28.23 0.15
C PHE A 63 21.03 27.51 -0.36
N LYS A 64 19.83 27.93 0.03
CA LYS A 64 18.56 27.38 -0.53
C LYS A 64 18.48 27.58 -2.04
N ASN A 65 18.95 28.71 -2.54
CA ASN A 65 18.92 29.08 -3.96
C ASN A 65 20.21 28.74 -4.70
N ARG A 66 21.08 27.87 -4.15
CA ARG A 66 22.40 27.57 -4.74
C ARG A 66 22.36 26.92 -6.12
N GLY A 67 21.26 26.24 -6.46
CA GLY A 67 21.02 25.64 -7.77
C GLY A 67 20.41 26.61 -8.80
N THR A 68 20.03 27.82 -8.39
CA THR A 68 19.49 28.86 -9.28
C THR A 68 20.53 29.98 -9.44
N ASN A 69 21.03 30.14 -10.65
CA ASN A 69 21.89 31.29 -10.97
C ASN A 69 21.03 32.56 -10.95
N SER A 70 21.08 33.31 -9.84
CA SER A 70 20.50 34.65 -9.79
C SER A 70 21.29 35.57 -10.72
N LEU A 71 20.63 36.11 -11.74
CA LEU A 71 21.23 37.05 -12.71
C LEU A 71 21.65 38.38 -12.07
N PHE A 72 21.13 38.69 -10.88
CA PHE A 72 21.49 39.86 -10.08
C PHE A 72 22.08 39.41 -8.74
N GLY A 73 23.18 40.01 -8.33
CA GLY A 73 23.77 39.80 -7.01
C GLY A 73 22.81 40.30 -5.95
N LYS A 74 22.06 39.39 -5.31
CA LYS A 74 21.19 39.77 -4.20
C LYS A 74 22.07 40.21 -3.04
N HIS A 75 22.01 41.50 -2.71
CA HIS A 75 22.51 42.03 -1.46
C HIS A 75 21.77 41.30 -0.34
N LEU A 76 22.49 40.70 0.59
CA LEU A 76 21.87 39.99 1.71
C LEU A 76 21.30 41.05 2.67
N GLU A 77 19.98 41.13 2.76
CA GLU A 77 19.29 42.17 3.53
C GLU A 77 19.65 42.11 5.02
N GLY A 78 19.88 43.27 5.64
CA GLY A 78 20.07 43.38 7.09
C GLY A 78 21.46 43.05 7.62
N LEU A 79 22.50 43.11 6.78
CA LEU A 79 23.92 42.99 7.18
C LEU A 79 24.66 44.33 7.03
N THR A 80 25.69 44.55 7.84
CA THR A 80 26.64 45.66 7.61
C THR A 80 27.60 45.33 6.45
N GLU A 81 28.26 46.33 5.88
CA GLU A 81 29.23 46.15 4.78
C GLU A 81 30.32 45.13 5.14
N LEU A 82 30.79 45.13 6.40
CA LEU A 82 31.77 44.17 6.90
C LEU A 82 31.21 42.75 6.97
N GLU A 83 29.99 42.58 7.48
CA GLU A 83 29.33 41.27 7.57
C GLU A 83 29.04 40.70 6.17
N GLN A 84 28.76 41.57 5.21
CA GLN A 84 28.49 41.17 3.84
C GLN A 84 29.76 40.74 3.09
N ALA A 85 30.86 41.49 3.22
CA ALA A 85 32.16 41.09 2.68
C ALA A 85 32.59 39.73 3.25
N LYS A 86 32.36 39.49 4.54
CA LYS A 86 32.60 38.20 5.19
C LYS A 86 31.67 37.09 4.69
N ALA A 87 30.40 37.40 4.43
CA ALA A 87 29.47 36.43 3.85
C ALA A 87 29.92 36.01 2.44
N ASP A 88 30.38 36.94 1.61
CA ASP A 88 30.90 36.65 0.28
C ASP A 88 32.21 35.84 0.32
N GLU A 89 33.13 36.20 1.21
CA GLU A 89 34.36 35.45 1.46
C GLU A 89 34.05 34.00 1.84
N TRP A 90 33.18 33.79 2.83
CA TRP A 90 32.80 32.45 3.29
C TRP A 90 32.07 31.65 2.22
N TRP A 91 31.27 32.32 1.38
CA TRP A 91 30.59 31.67 0.27
C TRP A 91 31.58 31.17 -0.78
N GLN A 92 32.59 31.97 -1.15
CA GLN A 92 33.64 31.52 -2.07
C GLN A 92 34.44 30.37 -1.48
N ARG A 93 34.82 30.46 -0.20
CA ARG A 93 35.50 29.36 0.49
C ARG A 93 34.67 28.08 0.53
N MET A 94 33.36 28.16 0.76
CA MET A 94 32.48 26.99 0.71
C MET A 94 32.44 26.32 -0.67
N LYS A 95 32.58 27.09 -1.75
CA LYS A 95 32.70 26.58 -3.12
C LYS A 95 34.07 25.95 -3.37
N GLU A 96 35.14 26.67 -3.05
CA GLU A 96 36.53 26.23 -3.26
C GLU A 96 36.87 24.99 -2.43
N GLU A 97 36.46 24.94 -1.16
CA GLU A 97 36.64 23.80 -0.26
C GLU A 97 35.66 22.64 -0.56
N GLY A 98 34.77 22.78 -1.57
CA GLY A 98 33.79 21.77 -1.96
C GLY A 98 32.79 21.41 -0.85
N GLY A 99 32.52 22.33 0.08
CA GLY A 99 31.53 22.13 1.15
C GLY A 99 30.12 21.93 0.60
N ILE A 100 29.76 22.72 -0.41
CA ILE A 100 28.46 22.68 -1.07
C ILE A 100 28.27 21.38 -1.84
N ASP A 101 29.23 21.00 -2.68
CA ASP A 101 29.16 19.78 -3.49
C ASP A 101 29.04 18.51 -2.64
N ARG A 102 29.75 18.46 -1.50
CA ARG A 102 29.65 17.35 -0.54
C ARG A 102 28.26 17.24 0.06
N PHE A 103 27.62 18.37 0.36
CA PHE A 103 26.25 18.39 0.86
C PHE A 103 25.28 17.90 -0.21
N ASP A 104 25.35 18.43 -1.42
CA ASP A 104 24.46 18.08 -2.53
C ASP A 104 24.53 16.58 -2.85
N LYS A 105 25.73 15.99 -2.84
CA LYS A 105 25.90 14.54 -3.01
C LYS A 105 25.18 13.73 -1.94
N LYS A 106 25.24 14.13 -0.66
CA LYS A 106 24.56 13.41 0.42
C LYS A 106 23.05 13.60 0.39
N GLU A 107 22.59 14.81 0.11
CA GLU A 107 21.17 15.13 -0.02
C GLU A 107 20.54 14.38 -1.21
N GLN A 108 21.20 14.38 -2.37
CA GLN A 108 20.74 13.62 -3.54
C GLN A 108 20.72 12.11 -3.28
N LYS A 109 21.70 11.58 -2.55
CA LYS A 109 21.72 10.16 -2.18
C LYS A 109 20.52 9.82 -1.29
N ALA A 110 20.26 10.60 -0.24
CA ALA A 110 19.10 10.42 0.63
C ALA A 110 17.78 10.53 -0.15
N ARG A 111 17.68 11.48 -1.08
CA ARG A 111 16.51 11.63 -1.95
C ARG A 111 16.28 10.39 -2.84
N LYS A 112 17.30 9.90 -3.53
CA LYS A 112 17.20 8.68 -4.36
C LYS A 112 16.82 7.44 -3.55
N GLU A 113 17.29 7.37 -2.32
CA GLU A 113 16.96 6.28 -1.40
C GLU A 113 15.50 6.39 -0.95
N SER A 114 14.98 7.60 -0.72
CA SER A 114 13.57 7.84 -0.38
C SER A 114 12.61 7.49 -1.52
N GLU A 115 13.00 7.74 -2.78
CA GLU A 115 12.20 7.36 -3.95
C GLU A 115 11.99 5.84 -4.07
N ARG A 116 12.86 5.03 -3.45
CA ARG A 116 12.79 3.56 -3.46
C ARG A 116 12.27 3.00 -2.15
N TYR A 117 11.96 3.84 -1.17
CA TYR A 117 11.54 3.39 0.14
C TYR A 117 10.05 3.07 0.14
N ILE A 118 9.74 1.84 0.54
CA ILE A 118 8.37 1.38 0.76
C ILE A 118 8.27 1.07 2.25
N ASP A 119 7.42 1.81 2.95
CA ASP A 119 7.10 1.51 4.35
C ASP A 119 6.09 0.36 4.40
N LEU A 120 6.60 -0.84 4.67
CA LEU A 120 5.80 -2.06 4.76
C LEU A 120 4.72 -1.98 5.85
N ALA A 121 4.88 -1.13 6.87
CA ALA A 121 3.85 -0.96 7.91
C ALA A 121 2.63 -0.19 7.40
N THR A 122 2.76 0.55 6.30
CA THR A 122 1.68 1.30 5.65
C THR A 122 1.07 0.59 4.45
N ALA A 123 1.54 -0.61 4.12
CA ALA A 123 1.01 -1.40 3.02
C ALA A 123 -0.38 -1.94 3.40
N GLU A 124 -1.44 -1.33 2.87
CA GLU A 124 -2.80 -1.85 2.98
C GLU A 124 -3.03 -2.95 1.94
N HIS A 125 -3.37 -4.16 2.39
CA HIS A 125 -3.87 -5.21 1.52
C HIS A 125 -5.37 -5.03 1.33
N THR A 126 -5.81 -4.75 0.10
CA THR A 126 -7.23 -4.90 -0.27
C THR A 126 -7.58 -6.38 -0.13
N ASP A 127 -8.62 -6.72 0.65
CA ASP A 127 -9.12 -8.10 0.76
C ASP A 127 -9.72 -8.51 -0.61
N ALA A 128 -8.85 -8.95 -1.51
CA ALA A 128 -9.18 -9.32 -2.88
C ALA A 128 -9.70 -10.76 -2.90
N ARG A 129 -11.02 -10.91 -2.84
CA ARG A 129 -11.71 -12.20 -2.94
C ARG A 129 -11.95 -12.63 -4.39
N ASN A 130 -11.88 -13.93 -4.65
CA ASN A 130 -12.27 -14.57 -5.90
C ASN A 130 -13.80 -14.74 -5.95
N VAL A 131 -14.40 -14.29 -7.05
CA VAL A 131 -15.86 -14.36 -7.29
C VAL A 131 -16.19 -15.08 -8.61
N GLY A 132 -15.22 -15.33 -9.49
CA GLY A 132 -15.48 -15.75 -10.87
C GLY A 132 -16.15 -17.12 -11.00
N ALA A 133 -15.40 -18.19 -10.70
CA ALA A 133 -15.94 -19.54 -10.76
C ALA A 133 -16.98 -19.79 -9.66
N GLU A 134 -16.82 -19.12 -8.51
CA GLU A 134 -17.76 -19.16 -7.40
C GLU A 134 -19.16 -18.69 -7.79
N TRP A 135 -19.25 -17.58 -8.52
CA TRP A 135 -20.51 -17.04 -8.99
C TRP A 135 -21.21 -17.98 -9.97
N LEU A 136 -20.45 -18.63 -10.86
CA LEU A 136 -21.01 -19.64 -11.76
C LEU A 136 -21.58 -20.84 -10.99
N CYS A 137 -20.88 -21.32 -9.97
CA CYS A 137 -21.39 -22.37 -9.10
C CYS A 137 -22.66 -21.92 -8.36
N LYS A 138 -22.69 -20.69 -7.82
CA LYS A 138 -23.88 -20.12 -7.17
C LYS A 138 -25.08 -20.08 -8.11
N GLN A 139 -24.92 -19.55 -9.32
CA GLN A 139 -25.98 -19.52 -10.33
C GLN A 139 -26.49 -20.93 -10.69
N THR A 140 -25.59 -21.91 -10.73
CA THR A 140 -25.95 -23.31 -11.00
C THR A 140 -26.74 -23.89 -9.84
N ILE A 141 -26.31 -23.66 -8.60
CA ILE A 141 -27.01 -24.07 -7.38
C ILE A 141 -28.42 -23.49 -7.33
N ASP A 142 -28.58 -22.20 -7.67
CA ASP A 142 -29.88 -21.53 -7.74
C ASP A 142 -30.81 -22.24 -8.74
N LYS A 143 -30.31 -22.52 -9.96
CA LYS A 143 -31.09 -23.22 -10.99
C LYS A 143 -31.48 -24.64 -10.58
N LEU A 144 -30.64 -25.29 -9.78
CA LEU A 144 -30.92 -26.61 -9.22
C LEU A 144 -31.89 -26.57 -8.03
N GLY A 145 -32.28 -25.38 -7.55
CA GLY A 145 -33.23 -25.24 -6.43
C GLY A 145 -32.73 -25.86 -5.12
N LEU A 146 -31.41 -25.99 -4.94
CA LEU A 146 -30.84 -26.70 -3.79
C LEU A 146 -31.07 -25.98 -2.46
N GLU A 147 -31.11 -24.64 -2.48
CA GLU A 147 -31.38 -23.87 -1.27
C GLU A 147 -32.79 -24.13 -0.72
N GLU A 148 -33.78 -24.13 -1.61
CA GLU A 148 -35.19 -24.43 -1.27
C GLU A 148 -35.34 -25.89 -0.84
N PHE A 149 -34.73 -26.83 -1.56
CA PHE A 149 -34.72 -28.24 -1.18
C PHE A 149 -34.19 -28.46 0.25
N LEU A 150 -33.06 -27.83 0.61
CA LEU A 150 -32.49 -27.97 1.96
C LEU A 150 -33.38 -27.31 3.02
N ARG A 151 -34.04 -26.20 2.68
CA ARG A 151 -35.03 -25.54 3.54
C ARG A 151 -36.22 -26.45 3.81
N ASP A 152 -36.70 -27.18 2.82
CA ASP A 152 -37.79 -28.16 2.95
C ASP A 152 -37.40 -29.37 3.79
N GLN A 153 -36.11 -29.72 3.83
CA GLN A 153 -35.58 -30.71 4.79
C GLN A 153 -35.43 -30.15 6.21
N GLY A 154 -35.87 -28.91 6.48
CA GLY A 154 -35.88 -28.30 7.81
C GLY A 154 -34.54 -27.71 8.26
N TRP A 155 -33.62 -27.41 7.33
CA TRP A 155 -32.33 -26.83 7.69
C TRP A 155 -32.43 -25.34 8.04
N SER A 156 -31.58 -24.89 8.96
CA SER A 156 -31.46 -23.46 9.27
C SER A 156 -30.68 -22.72 8.17
N ASN A 157 -30.97 -21.43 7.96
CA ASN A 157 -30.23 -20.58 7.00
C ASN A 157 -28.72 -20.66 7.20
N HIS A 158 -28.26 -20.68 8.45
CA HIS A 158 -26.84 -20.84 8.76
C HIS A 158 -26.27 -22.16 8.21
N SER A 159 -26.98 -23.27 8.39
CA SER A 159 -26.54 -24.59 7.89
C SER A 159 -26.59 -24.66 6.37
N ILE A 160 -27.65 -24.09 5.77
CA ILE A 160 -27.82 -24.00 4.32
C ILE A 160 -26.68 -23.21 3.69
N HIS A 161 -26.45 -21.97 4.14
CA HIS A 161 -25.36 -21.12 3.61
C HIS A 161 -24.00 -21.77 3.82
N THR A 162 -23.78 -22.43 4.96
CA THR A 162 -22.53 -23.17 5.22
C THR A 162 -22.34 -24.30 4.20
N ALA A 163 -23.38 -25.11 3.97
CA ALA A 163 -23.36 -26.22 3.02
C ALA A 163 -23.12 -25.75 1.58
N LEU A 164 -23.87 -24.74 1.13
CA LEU A 164 -23.76 -24.24 -0.25
C LEU A 164 -22.42 -23.55 -0.49
N SER A 165 -21.91 -22.76 0.47
CA SER A 165 -20.58 -22.15 0.38
C SER A 165 -19.49 -23.22 0.30
N ALA A 166 -19.58 -24.26 1.13
CA ALA A 166 -18.65 -25.39 1.09
C ALA A 166 -18.69 -26.12 -0.25
N LEU A 167 -19.88 -26.33 -0.80
CA LEU A 167 -20.07 -26.99 -2.09
C LEU A 167 -19.43 -26.19 -3.23
N ILE A 168 -19.60 -24.86 -3.25
CA ILE A 168 -18.91 -23.99 -4.22
C ILE A 168 -17.40 -24.19 -4.15
N ILE A 169 -16.81 -24.08 -2.96
CA ILE A 169 -15.35 -24.14 -2.77
C ILE A 169 -14.80 -25.50 -3.17
N ARG A 170 -15.49 -26.57 -2.80
CA ARG A 170 -15.07 -27.93 -3.13
C ARG A 170 -15.20 -28.20 -4.63
N THR A 171 -16.14 -27.55 -5.31
CA THR A 171 -16.31 -27.65 -6.77
C THR A 171 -15.21 -26.88 -7.50
N VAL A 172 -14.89 -25.66 -7.06
CA VAL A 172 -13.91 -24.79 -7.74
C VAL A 172 -12.47 -25.22 -7.47
N TYR A 173 -12.13 -25.53 -6.21
CA TYR A 173 -10.74 -25.72 -5.80
C TYR A 173 -10.36 -27.19 -5.53
N ALA A 174 -11.33 -28.12 -5.48
CA ALA A 174 -11.10 -29.55 -5.25
C ALA A 174 -10.23 -29.88 -4.02
N VAL A 175 -10.43 -29.16 -2.91
CA VAL A 175 -9.59 -29.23 -1.71
C VAL A 175 -10.19 -30.07 -0.58
N SER A 176 -9.39 -30.35 0.45
CA SER A 176 -9.87 -30.96 1.70
C SER A 176 -10.82 -30.02 2.46
N GLU A 177 -11.62 -30.56 3.38
CA GLU A 177 -12.57 -29.77 4.17
C GLU A 177 -11.90 -28.70 5.02
N ARG A 178 -10.81 -29.05 5.71
CA ARG A 178 -9.96 -28.10 6.43
C ARG A 178 -9.43 -27.00 5.51
N SER A 179 -9.02 -27.34 4.29
CA SER A 179 -8.55 -26.35 3.32
C SER A 179 -9.71 -25.48 2.81
N SER A 180 -10.91 -26.04 2.67
CA SER A 180 -12.11 -25.31 2.24
C SER A 180 -12.42 -24.15 3.19
N TYR A 181 -12.23 -24.36 4.50
CA TYR A 181 -12.32 -23.29 5.50
C TYR A 181 -11.37 -22.12 5.21
N TYR A 182 -10.08 -22.39 4.93
CA TYR A 182 -9.11 -21.35 4.63
C TYR A 182 -9.39 -20.64 3.30
N TYR A 183 -9.88 -21.37 2.28
CA TYR A 183 -10.31 -20.73 1.04
C TYR A 183 -11.50 -19.80 1.25
N LEU A 184 -12.51 -20.21 2.03
CA LEU A 184 -13.64 -19.34 2.41
C LEU A 184 -13.21 -18.11 3.21
N ARG A 185 -12.20 -18.26 4.07
CA ARG A 185 -11.75 -17.19 4.96
C ARG A 185 -10.83 -16.19 4.28
N ASP A 186 -9.97 -16.63 3.37
CA ASP A 186 -8.84 -15.83 2.90
C ASP A 186 -8.88 -15.49 1.41
N ASN A 187 -9.59 -16.28 0.58
CA ASN A 187 -9.41 -16.20 -0.88
C ASN A 187 -10.71 -16.07 -1.66
N SER A 188 -11.83 -16.58 -1.15
CA SER A 188 -13.04 -16.79 -1.95
C SER A 188 -14.23 -16.08 -1.34
N ALA A 189 -15.08 -15.53 -2.22
CA ALA A 189 -16.30 -14.83 -1.83
C ALA A 189 -17.52 -15.74 -1.67
N ALA A 190 -17.35 -17.06 -1.75
CA ALA A 190 -18.46 -18.01 -1.77
C ALA A 190 -19.40 -17.87 -0.55
N ALA A 191 -18.88 -17.48 0.62
CA ALA A 191 -19.69 -17.19 1.80
C ALA A 191 -20.52 -15.91 1.61
N GLU A 192 -19.89 -14.83 1.15
CA GLU A 192 -20.54 -13.54 0.90
C GLU A 192 -21.64 -13.62 -0.15
N LEU A 193 -21.52 -14.52 -1.13
CA LEU A 193 -22.55 -14.74 -2.15
C LEU A 193 -23.90 -15.18 -1.57
N TYR A 194 -23.92 -15.83 -0.41
CA TYR A 194 -25.16 -16.24 0.27
C TYR A 194 -25.56 -15.32 1.43
N THR A 195 -24.59 -14.76 2.16
CA THR A 195 -24.90 -13.87 3.30
C THR A 195 -25.12 -12.41 2.91
N GLY A 196 -24.57 -11.98 1.78
CA GLY A 196 -24.53 -10.57 1.39
C GLY A 196 -23.60 -9.71 2.25
N SER A 197 -22.78 -10.32 3.12
CA SER A 197 -21.84 -9.62 4.00
C SER A 197 -20.50 -10.35 4.12
N GLN A 198 -19.43 -9.57 4.25
CA GLN A 198 -18.07 -10.06 4.49
C GLN A 198 -17.83 -10.48 5.95
N ASP A 199 -18.71 -10.08 6.87
CA ASP A 199 -18.56 -10.32 8.30
C ASP A 199 -18.85 -11.77 8.72
N TRP A 200 -19.29 -12.61 7.78
CA TRP A 200 -19.67 -13.98 8.07
C TRP A 200 -18.82 -14.99 7.31
N THR A 201 -18.24 -15.91 8.06
CA THR A 201 -17.59 -17.12 7.52
C THR A 201 -17.99 -18.29 8.41
N PRO A 202 -18.37 -19.45 7.83
CA PRO A 202 -18.72 -20.60 8.64
C PRO A 202 -17.51 -21.10 9.45
N GLY A 203 -17.74 -21.51 10.69
CA GLY A 203 -16.71 -22.14 11.50
C GLY A 203 -16.31 -23.51 10.95
N ILE A 204 -15.06 -23.92 11.19
CA ILE A 204 -14.54 -25.21 10.71
C ILE A 204 -15.39 -26.41 11.16
N ASN A 205 -15.88 -26.40 12.39
CA ASN A 205 -16.76 -27.47 12.91
C ASN A 205 -18.14 -27.47 12.24
N ALA A 206 -18.62 -26.32 11.78
CA ALA A 206 -19.88 -26.23 11.06
C ALA A 206 -19.75 -26.88 9.68
N LEU A 207 -18.61 -26.67 9.00
CA LEU A 207 -18.30 -27.35 7.73
C LEU A 207 -18.38 -28.88 7.87
N TYR A 208 -17.65 -29.46 8.84
CA TYR A 208 -17.70 -30.91 9.09
C TYR A 208 -19.14 -31.42 9.31
N LYS A 209 -19.90 -30.73 10.17
CA LYS A 209 -21.27 -31.12 10.47
C LYS A 209 -22.22 -31.04 9.27
N VAL A 210 -22.10 -30.04 8.41
CA VAL A 210 -22.97 -29.95 7.23
C VAL A 210 -22.63 -31.00 6.18
N THR A 211 -21.35 -31.37 6.05
CA THR A 211 -20.92 -32.42 5.12
C THR A 211 -21.51 -33.77 5.50
N ASP A 212 -21.47 -34.13 6.79
CA ASP A 212 -22.11 -35.36 7.30
C ASP A 212 -23.62 -35.36 7.02
N LYS A 213 -24.30 -34.25 7.32
CA LYS A 213 -25.74 -34.11 7.09
C LYS A 213 -26.13 -34.12 5.60
N LEU A 214 -25.28 -33.59 4.71
CA LEU A 214 -25.50 -33.69 3.27
C LEU A 214 -25.44 -35.16 2.83
N TYR A 215 -24.51 -35.94 3.40
CA TYR A 215 -24.38 -37.36 3.10
C TYR A 215 -25.60 -38.17 3.59
N GLU A 216 -26.16 -37.83 4.75
CA GLU A 216 -27.42 -38.43 5.25
C GLU A 216 -28.60 -38.20 4.29
N LEU A 217 -28.59 -37.10 3.53
CA LEU A 217 -29.65 -36.76 2.56
C LEU A 217 -29.34 -37.20 1.13
N LYS A 218 -28.25 -37.96 0.90
CA LYS A 218 -27.75 -38.30 -0.44
C LYS A 218 -28.83 -38.77 -1.39
N GLU A 219 -29.61 -39.79 -1.04
CA GLU A 219 -30.63 -40.37 -1.93
C GLU A 219 -31.71 -39.35 -2.31
N LYS A 220 -32.11 -38.51 -1.36
CA LYS A 220 -33.10 -37.45 -1.61
C LYS A 220 -32.54 -36.35 -2.52
N ILE A 221 -31.27 -36.00 -2.33
CA ILE A 221 -30.57 -35.03 -3.17
C ILE A 221 -30.47 -35.58 -4.59
N GLU A 222 -30.08 -36.85 -4.76
CA GLU A 222 -29.98 -37.49 -6.09
C GLU A 222 -31.34 -37.49 -6.81
N CYS A 223 -32.42 -37.89 -6.13
CA CYS A 223 -33.77 -37.83 -6.69
C CYS A 223 -34.20 -36.40 -7.06
N HIS A 224 -33.93 -35.41 -6.19
CA HIS A 224 -34.22 -34.00 -6.46
C HIS A 224 -33.49 -33.50 -7.69
N LEU A 225 -32.18 -33.77 -7.78
CA LEU A 225 -31.35 -33.34 -8.90
C LEU A 225 -31.82 -33.98 -10.20
N CYS A 226 -32.14 -35.28 -10.24
CA CYS A 226 -32.70 -35.94 -11.43
C CYS A 226 -34.00 -35.25 -11.89
N ASN A 227 -34.93 -35.01 -10.97
CA ASN A 227 -36.21 -34.37 -11.32
C ASN A 227 -36.01 -32.93 -11.83
N VAL A 228 -35.10 -32.16 -11.23
CA VAL A 228 -34.85 -30.79 -11.67
C VAL A 228 -34.14 -30.76 -13.01
N THR A 229 -33.16 -31.64 -13.25
CA THR A 229 -32.43 -31.66 -14.53
C THR A 229 -33.29 -32.14 -15.69
N ASP A 230 -34.18 -33.13 -15.48
CA ASP A 230 -35.15 -33.55 -16.50
C ASP A 230 -36.04 -32.39 -16.95
N ASN A 231 -36.41 -31.50 -16.02
CA ASN A 231 -37.18 -30.30 -16.33
C ASN A 231 -36.33 -29.17 -16.91
N LEU A 232 -35.10 -28.99 -16.45
CA LEU A 232 -34.18 -27.94 -16.91
C LEU A 232 -33.71 -28.16 -18.35
N PHE A 233 -33.58 -29.42 -18.76
CA PHE A 233 -33.18 -29.85 -20.10
C PHE A 233 -34.33 -30.41 -20.92
N ASN A 234 -35.59 -30.15 -20.55
CA ASN A 234 -36.75 -30.48 -21.37
C ASN A 234 -36.70 -29.64 -22.67
N ILE A 235 -35.89 -30.11 -23.62
CA ILE A 235 -35.99 -29.82 -25.03
C ILE A 235 -37.40 -30.30 -25.37
N ALA A 236 -38.31 -29.37 -25.64
CA ALA A 236 -39.59 -29.72 -26.22
C ALA A 236 -39.30 -30.59 -27.44
N LEU A 237 -39.53 -31.89 -27.32
CA LEU A 237 -39.69 -32.78 -28.47
C LEU A 237 -40.86 -32.17 -29.24
N ILE A 238 -40.52 -31.36 -30.24
CA ILE A 238 -41.47 -30.82 -31.20
C ILE A 238 -42.21 -32.04 -31.74
N PRO A 239 -43.53 -32.18 -31.51
CA PRO A 239 -44.26 -33.33 -32.03
C PRO A 239 -44.14 -33.32 -33.55
N GLN A 240 -43.61 -34.39 -34.14
CA GLN A 240 -43.60 -34.60 -35.59
C GLN A 240 -45.01 -34.90 -36.13
N HIS A 241 -45.97 -34.02 -35.90
CA HIS A 241 -47.32 -34.11 -36.45
C HIS A 241 -47.65 -32.92 -37.33
N TYR A 242 -46.83 -32.70 -38.37
CA TYR A 242 -47.23 -31.90 -39.53
C TYR A 242 -46.57 -32.45 -40.81
N TYR A 243 -47.04 -33.60 -41.28
CA TYR A 243 -46.99 -33.95 -42.70
C TYR A 243 -48.24 -34.77 -43.05
N ASN A 244 -49.33 -34.05 -43.34
CA ASN A 244 -50.39 -34.51 -44.24
C ASN A 244 -50.96 -33.26 -44.91
N LEU A 245 -50.20 -32.73 -45.87
CA LEU A 245 -50.72 -31.81 -46.86
C LEU A 245 -51.52 -32.64 -47.87
N ASN A 246 -52.84 -32.49 -47.79
CA ASN A 246 -53.79 -32.94 -48.79
C ASN A 246 -53.39 -32.38 -50.17
N PHE A 247 -52.89 -33.24 -51.06
CA PHE A 247 -53.04 -33.04 -52.49
C PHE A 247 -54.37 -33.66 -52.90
N LEU A 248 -55.42 -32.84 -52.94
CA LEU A 248 -56.64 -33.11 -53.68
C LEU A 248 -56.74 -32.12 -54.84
N SER A 249 -56.48 -32.67 -56.02
CA SER A 249 -57.17 -32.43 -57.30
C SER A 249 -58.06 -31.19 -57.44
N THR A 250 -57.67 -30.33 -58.37
CA THR A 250 -58.52 -29.88 -59.49
C THR A 250 -57.75 -30.04 -60.78
#